data_AF-A0A7H4P5X7-F1
#
_entry.id   AF-A0A7H4P5X7-F1
#
_cell.length_a   1.000
_cell.length_b   1.000
_cell.length_c   1.000
_cell.angle_alpha   90.00
_cell.angle_beta   90.00
_cell.angle_gamma   90.00
#
_symmetry.space_group_name_H-M   'P 1'
#
loop_
_entity.id
_entity.type
_entity.pdbx_description
1 polymer ?
#
loop_
_entity_poly.entity_id
_entity_poly.type
_entity_poly.pdbx_seq_one_letter_code
_entity_poly.pdbx_strand_id
1 'polypeptide(L)'
;MREIIVDNFAGGGGASTGIELAIGRSVDIAINHDVNAVAMHRTNHPDTLHYCESVFDVSPLAATSGKPVGLHGSRLTVVTFLKRKVLNQ
;
A
#
# COMPACT_ATOMS: atom_id res chain seq x y z
N MET A 1 -7.87 17.85 -0.40
CA MET A 1 -7.52 16.61 -1.14
C MET A 1 -7.26 15.53 -0.09
N ARG A 2 -7.89 14.35 -0.20
CA ARG A 2 -7.76 13.27 0.80
C ARG A 2 -6.50 12.46 0.53
N GLU A 3 -5.73 12.15 1.57
CA GLU A 3 -4.55 11.27 1.48
C GLU A 3 -4.99 9.82 1.25
N ILE A 4 -4.25 9.10 0.39
CA ILE A 4 -4.43 7.66 0.15
C ILE A 4 -3.57 6.84 1.11
N ILE A 5 -3.95 5.59 1.33
CA ILE A 5 -3.26 4.64 2.21
C ILE A 5 -2.76 3.48 1.36
N VAL A 6 -1.49 3.11 1.58
CA VAL A 6 -0.81 2.04 0.86
C VAL A 6 -0.30 1.01 1.85
N ASP A 7 -0.76 -0.25 1.73
CA ASP A 7 -0.14 -1.40 2.40
C ASP A 7 0.90 -2.02 1.47
N ASN A 8 2.17 -1.68 1.70
CA ASN A 8 3.26 -2.12 0.84
C ASN A 8 3.64 -3.61 1.04
N PHE A 9 3.23 -4.26 2.13
CA PHE A 9 3.59 -5.65 2.41
C PHE A 9 2.32 -6.46 2.71
N ALA A 10 1.34 -6.30 1.82
CA ALA A 10 -0.01 -6.81 1.99
C ALA A 10 -0.03 -8.34 1.97
N GLY A 11 0.14 -8.96 3.15
CA GLY A 11 -0.04 -10.39 3.37
C GLY A 11 -1.50 -10.79 3.31
N GLY A 12 -1.98 -11.60 4.26
CA GLY A 12 -3.43 -11.87 4.40
C GLY A 12 -4.29 -10.65 4.78
N GLY A 13 -3.71 -9.47 5.00
CA GLY A 13 -4.46 -8.22 5.24
C GLY A 13 -4.71 -7.86 6.69
N GLY A 14 -4.00 -8.46 7.66
CA GLY A 14 -4.17 -8.12 9.07
C GLY A 14 -3.90 -6.64 9.39
N ALA A 15 -2.85 -6.04 8.78
CA ALA A 15 -2.57 -4.61 8.92
C ALA A 15 -3.66 -3.75 8.28
N SER A 16 -4.07 -4.07 7.05
CA SER A 16 -5.19 -3.41 6.35
C SER A 16 -6.48 -3.43 7.16
N THR A 17 -6.83 -4.56 7.77
CA THR A 17 -8.01 -4.67 8.65
C THR A 17 -7.86 -3.79 9.89
N GLY A 18 -6.69 -3.78 10.53
CA GLY A 18 -6.43 -2.90 11.67
C GLY A 18 -6.57 -1.42 11.31
N ILE A 19 -6.07 -1.01 10.15
CA ILE A 19 -6.25 0.34 9.61
C ILE A 19 -7.73 0.61 9.40
N GLU A 20 -8.44 -0.27 8.69
CA GLU A 20 -9.87 -0.12 8.42
C GLU A 20 -10.70 0.07 9.67
N LEU A 21 -10.46 -0.74 10.71
CA LEU A 21 -11.12 -0.61 12.00
C LEU A 21 -10.79 0.72 12.69
N ALA A 22 -9.56 1.21 12.58
CA ALA A 22 -9.12 2.44 13.23
C ALA A 22 -9.69 3.72 12.57
N ILE A 23 -9.89 3.70 11.24
CA ILE A 23 -10.24 4.91 10.48
C ILE A 23 -11.58 4.83 9.73
N GLY A 24 -12.25 3.68 9.77
CA GLY A 24 -13.53 3.43 9.12
C GLY A 24 -13.47 3.33 7.59
N ARG A 25 -12.32 2.97 7.02
CA ARG A 25 -12.13 2.81 5.56
C ARG A 25 -10.95 1.88 5.26
N SER A 26 -11.09 1.05 4.22
CA SER A 26 -10.03 0.16 3.76
C SER A 26 -8.83 0.93 3.19
N VAL A 27 -7.70 0.23 3.05
CA VAL A 27 -6.53 0.76 2.34
C VAL A 27 -6.85 0.94 0.86
N ASP A 28 -6.30 1.99 0.25
CA ASP A 28 -6.58 2.33 -1.13
C ASP A 28 -5.73 1.46 -2.09
N ILE A 29 -4.50 1.12 -1.70
CA ILE A 29 -3.55 0.30 -2.48
C ILE A 29 -2.91 -0.77 -1.58
N ALA A 30 -2.71 -1.96 -2.14
CA ALA A 30 -1.96 -3.06 -1.54
C ALA A 30 -0.89 -3.58 -2.50
N ILE A 31 0.33 -3.84 -2.02
CA ILE A 31 1.44 -4.37 -2.82
C ILE A 31 1.97 -5.62 -2.14
N ASN A 32 2.18 -6.69 -2.91
CA ASN A 32 2.92 -7.86 -2.48
C ASN A 32 3.42 -8.62 -3.72
N HIS A 33 4.58 -9.27 -3.65
CA HIS A 33 5.11 -10.06 -4.76
C HIS A 33 4.60 -11.51 -4.76
N ASP A 34 4.08 -12.01 -3.64
CA ASP A 34 3.51 -13.36 -3.53
C ASP A 34 2.06 -13.37 -4.02
N VAL A 35 1.81 -14.13 -5.08
CA VAL A 35 0.48 -14.31 -5.69
C VAL A 35 -0.57 -14.85 -4.71
N ASN A 36 -0.17 -15.71 -3.77
CA ASN A 36 -1.09 -16.28 -2.77
C ASN A 36 -1.45 -15.22 -1.73
N ALA A 37 -0.49 -14.40 -1.32
CA ALA A 37 -0.73 -13.29 -0.42
C ALA A 37 -1.68 -12.27 -1.07
N VAL A 38 -1.47 -11.90 -2.33
CA VAL A 38 -2.35 -11.00 -3.07
C VAL A 38 -3.75 -11.60 -3.24
N ALA A 39 -3.86 -12.88 -3.58
CA ALA A 39 -5.15 -13.56 -3.73
C ALA A 39 -5.95 -13.56 -2.40
N MET A 40 -5.27 -13.86 -1.30
CA MET A 40 -5.86 -13.80 0.04
C MET A 40 -6.25 -12.37 0.40
N HIS A 41 -5.36 -11.39 0.20
CA HIS A 41 -5.62 -9.99 0.49
C HIS A 41 -6.83 -9.48 -0.30
N ARG A 42 -6.95 -9.82 -1.59
CA ARG A 42 -8.10 -9.44 -2.43
C ARG A 42 -9.41 -10.06 -1.95
N THR A 43 -9.37 -11.25 -1.37
CA THR A 43 -10.56 -11.88 -0.76
C THR A 43 -11.02 -11.11 0.48
N ASN A 44 -10.08 -10.65 1.31
CA ASN A 44 -10.36 -9.94 2.56
C ASN A 44 -10.63 -8.43 2.36
N HIS A 45 -10.04 -7.84 1.32
CA HIS A 45 -10.06 -6.41 1.00
C HIS A 45 -10.36 -6.22 -0.50
N PRO A 46 -11.61 -6.47 -0.96
CA PRO A 46 -11.95 -6.49 -2.38
C PRO A 46 -11.97 -5.11 -3.05
N ASP A 47 -12.17 -4.03 -2.28
CA ASP A 47 -12.21 -2.65 -2.79
C ASP A 47 -10.82 -2.00 -2.91
N THR A 48 -9.76 -2.70 -2.49
CA THR A 48 -8.38 -2.24 -2.59
C THR A 48 -7.79 -2.51 -3.97
N LEU A 49 -6.96 -1.60 -4.50
CA LEU A 49 -6.17 -1.85 -5.69
C LEU A 49 -4.91 -2.67 -5.35
N HIS A 50 -4.76 -3.87 -5.92
CA HIS A 50 -3.59 -4.73 -5.66
C HIS A 50 -2.56 -4.71 -6.78
N TYR A 51 -1.30 -4.52 -6.42
CA TYR A 51 -0.14 -4.77 -7.28
C TYR A 51 0.54 -6.07 -6.84
N CYS A 52 0.60 -7.04 -7.75
CA CYS A 52 1.31 -8.30 -7.53
C CYS A 52 2.76 -8.19 -7.99
N GLU A 53 3.52 -7.33 -7.33
CA GLU A 53 4.88 -6.94 -7.71
C GLU A 53 5.74 -6.75 -6.45
N SER A 54 7.06 -6.83 -6.65
CA SER A 54 8.01 -6.42 -5.62
C SER A 54 7.83 -4.92 -5.32
N VAL A 55 7.79 -4.56 -4.03
CA VAL A 55 7.72 -3.16 -3.58
C VAL A 55 8.87 -2.29 -4.10
N PHE A 56 9.98 -2.93 -4.48
CA PHE A 56 11.13 -2.25 -5.05
C PHE A 56 10.88 -1.87 -6.51
N ASP A 57 9.98 -2.55 -7.21
CA ASP A 57 9.77 -2.40 -8.65
C ASP A 57 8.52 -1.58 -9.00
N VAL A 58 7.63 -1.38 -8.03
CA VAL A 58 6.49 -0.47 -8.18
C VAL A 58 6.96 0.99 -8.21
N SER A 59 6.54 1.73 -9.24
CA SER A 59 6.75 3.18 -9.32
C SER A 59 5.82 3.92 -8.36
N PRO A 60 6.36 4.69 -7.38
CA PRO A 60 5.54 5.43 -6.43
C PRO A 60 4.59 6.42 -7.09
N LEU A 61 5.09 7.16 -8.07
CA LEU A 61 4.32 8.19 -8.75
C LEU A 61 3.18 7.56 -9.57
N ALA A 62 3.44 6.43 -10.22
CA ALA A 62 2.43 5.72 -10.99
C ALA A 62 1.37 5.11 -10.07
N ALA A 63 1.79 4.36 -9.04
CA ALA A 63 0.88 3.71 -8.11
C ALA A 63 -0.05 4.71 -7.41
N THR A 64 0.50 5.83 -6.96
CA THR A 64 -0.26 6.87 -6.23
C THR A 64 -0.99 7.85 -7.14
N SER A 65 -0.69 7.86 -8.45
CA SER A 65 -1.12 8.92 -9.38
C SER A 65 -0.80 10.34 -8.84
N GLY A 66 0.32 10.48 -8.13
CA GLY A 66 0.73 11.74 -7.49
C GLY A 66 -0.11 12.17 -6.29
N LYS A 67 -1.04 11.34 -5.80
CA LYS A 67 -1.83 11.65 -4.60
C LYS A 67 -0.96 11.57 -3.34
N PRO A 68 -1.15 12.47 -2.36
CA PRO A 68 -0.46 12.38 -1.08
C PRO A 68 -0.78 11.05 -0.37
N VAL A 69 0.24 10.42 0.20
CA VAL A 69 0.11 9.19 1.01
C VAL A 69 0.22 9.57 2.48
N GLY A 70 -0.69 9.08 3.31
CA GLY A 70 -0.67 9.34 4.75
C GLY A 70 -1.43 8.28 5.52
N LEU A 71 -1.15 8.20 6.83
CA LEU A 71 -1.92 7.38 7.77
C LEU A 71 -2.47 8.29 8.87
N HIS A 72 -3.80 8.42 8.90
CA HIS A 72 -4.55 9.13 9.94
C HIS A 72 -4.09 10.57 10.24
N GLY A 73 -3.94 11.42 9.21
CA GLY A 73 -3.65 12.86 9.38
C GLY A 73 -2.22 13.18 9.81
N SER A 74 -1.43 12.16 10.13
CA SER A 74 0.02 12.25 10.13
C SER A 74 0.53 11.95 8.73
N ARG A 75 1.44 12.81 8.23
CA ARG A 75 2.26 12.53 7.03
C ARG A 75 3.27 11.41 7.30
N LEU A 76 2.86 10.37 8.01
CA LEU A 76 3.58 9.11 8.03
C LEU A 76 3.36 8.49 6.65
N THR A 77 4.38 8.61 5.82
CA THR A 77 4.66 7.69 4.73
C THR A 77 4.75 6.29 5.34
N VAL A 78 3.61 5.62 5.55
CA VAL A 78 3.60 4.26 6.07
C VAL A 78 4.14 3.38 4.95
N VAL A 79 5.38 2.99 5.18
CA VAL A 79 6.26 2.27 4.27
C VAL A 79 6.63 3.12 3.06
N THR A 80 7.67 3.94 3.26
CA THR A 80 8.56 4.40 2.20
C THR A 80 8.74 3.29 1.18
N PHE A 81 8.33 3.52 -0.06
CA PHE A 81 8.84 2.78 -1.21
C PHE A 81 10.35 2.62 -1.02
N LEU A 82 10.82 1.40 -0.78
CA LEU A 82 12.22 1.11 -0.50
C LEU A 82 13.06 1.23 -1.78
N LYS A 83 12.88 2.30 -2.56
CA LYS A 83 13.94 2.86 -3.40
C LYS A 83 14.29 4.25 -2.87
N ARG A 84 14.97 4.27 -1.72
CA ARG A 84 16.26 4.98 -1.75
C ARG A 84 17.14 4.14 -2.65
N LYS A 85 17.07 4.38 -3.97
CA LYS A 85 18.17 4.00 -4.87
C LYS A 85 19.35 4.80 -4.34
N VAL A 86 20.09 4.20 -3.41
CA VAL A 86 21.31 4.78 -2.86
C VAL A 86 22.24 4.92 -4.05
N LEU A 87 22.48 6.18 -4.43
CA LEU A 87 23.55 6.68 -5.27
C LEU A 87 23.47 6.35 -6.77
N ASN A 88 23.52 7.41 -7.57
CA ASN A 88 24.08 7.46 -8.93
C ASN A 88 23.74 6.30 -9.88
N GLN A 89 22.67 6.49 -10.64
CA GLN A 89 22.75 6.32 -12.09
C GLN A 89 22.27 7.62 -12.73
#